data_AF-A0A7Z9ZJM8-F1
#
_entry.id   AF-A0A7Z9ZJM8-F1
#
_cell.length_a   1.000
_cell.length_b   1.000
_cell.length_c   1.000
_cell.angle_alpha   90.00
_cell.angle_beta   90.00
_cell.angle_gamma   90.00
#
_symmetry.space_group_name_H-M   'P 1'
#
loop_
_entity.id
_entity.type
_entity.pdbx_description
1 polymer ?
#
loop_
_entity_poly.entity_id
_entity_poly.type
_entity_poly.pdbx_seq_one_letter_code
_entity_poly.pdbx_strand_id
1 'polypeptide(L)'
;EVDLILTEGFKKEHFPKIEVHRDPASSAMASRPEELVAIVSDRRFDLPVPQFDLDDVGGLADLIEERFLASPGTSPRSASAASGDPSGSDPAE
;
A
#
# COMPACT_ATOMS: atom_id res chain seq x y z
N GLU A 1 -4.62 9.48 -22.81
CA GLU A 1 -4.89 10.04 -21.48
C GLU A 1 -4.39 9.03 -20.47
N VAL A 2 -3.84 9.47 -19.33
CA VAL A 2 -3.29 8.58 -18.30
C VAL A 2 -3.84 8.99 -16.94
N ASP A 3 -4.16 8.01 -16.10
CA ASP A 3 -4.72 8.24 -14.77
C ASP A 3 -3.62 8.40 -13.70
N LEU A 4 -2.46 7.76 -13.90
CA LEU A 4 -1.33 7.78 -12.97
C LEU A 4 0.00 7.77 -13.72
N ILE A 5 0.95 8.59 -13.25
CA ILE A 5 2.34 8.58 -13.70
C ILE A 5 3.22 8.27 -12.50
N LEU A 6 3.90 7.12 -12.56
CA LEU A 6 4.92 6.74 -11.58
C LEU A 6 6.28 7.18 -12.10
N THR A 7 7.08 7.78 -11.22
CA THR A 7 8.45 8.18 -11.53
C THR A 7 9.40 7.62 -10.48
N GLU A 8 10.53 7.10 -10.93
CA GLU A 8 11.61 6.66 -10.05
C GLU A 8 12.66 7.78 -9.95
N GLY A 9 13.08 8.12 -8.73
CA GLY A 9 14.05 9.19 -8.49
C GLY A 9 13.39 10.52 -8.11
N PHE A 10 13.84 11.63 -8.70
CA PHE A 10 13.33 12.99 -8.43
C PHE A 10 13.27 13.40 -6.95
N LYS A 11 14.28 12.97 -6.16
CA LYS A 11 14.37 13.19 -4.71
C LYS A 11 14.18 14.65 -4.28
N LYS A 12 14.51 15.62 -5.16
CA LYS A 12 14.45 17.06 -4.89
C LYS A 12 13.14 17.74 -5.30
N GLU A 13 12.26 17.06 -6.04
CA GLU A 13 11.00 17.64 -6.51
C GLU A 13 9.89 17.52 -5.47
N HIS A 14 8.88 18.38 -5.56
CA HIS A 14 7.80 18.52 -4.58
C HIS A 14 6.56 17.67 -4.88
N PHE A 15 6.75 16.45 -5.36
CA PHE A 15 5.65 15.51 -5.62
C PHE A 15 5.43 14.56 -4.43
N PRO A 16 4.24 13.96 -4.28
CA PRO A 16 4.00 12.89 -3.31
C PRO A 16 4.94 11.70 -3.56
N LYS A 17 5.57 11.16 -2.51
CA LYS A 17 6.61 10.12 -2.63
C LYS A 17 6.32 8.91 -1.77
N ILE A 18 6.60 7.74 -2.33
CA ILE A 18 6.79 6.51 -1.57
C ILE A 18 8.29 6.31 -1.44
N GLU A 19 8.81 6.26 -0.21
CA GLU A 19 10.23 6.01 0.01
C GLU A 19 10.48 4.53 0.25
N VAL A 20 11.35 3.93 -0.57
CA VAL A 20 11.81 2.56 -0.39
C VAL A 20 13.16 2.59 0.31
N HIS A 21 13.23 2.01 1.51
CA HIS A 21 14.42 1.98 2.34
C HIS A 21 14.81 0.54 2.69
N ARG A 22 16.00 0.12 2.28
CA ARG A 22 16.54 -1.22 2.54
C ARG A 22 17.90 -1.12 3.21
N ASP A 23 18.13 -1.82 4.31
CA ASP A 23 19.44 -1.86 4.97
C ASP A 23 20.47 -2.61 4.09
N PRO A 24 21.73 -2.16 3.94
CA PRO A 24 22.39 -0.98 4.53
C PRO A 24 22.46 0.22 3.58
N ALA A 25 21.54 0.31 2.62
CA ALA A 25 21.69 1.19 1.45
C ALA A 25 21.80 2.69 1.78
N SER A 26 21.41 3.12 2.99
CA SER A 26 21.59 4.48 3.53
C SER A 26 21.05 4.53 4.97
N SER A 27 21.64 5.30 5.89
CA SER A 27 21.01 5.55 7.21
C SER A 27 20.01 6.72 7.19
N ALA A 28 20.08 7.56 6.16
CA ALA A 28 19.25 8.76 6.04
C ALA A 28 18.13 8.56 5.03
N MET A 29 16.95 9.10 5.35
CA MET A 29 15.86 9.16 4.39
C MET A 29 16.23 10.09 3.23
N ALA A 30 15.85 9.70 2.03
CA ALA A 30 16.11 10.47 0.82
C ALA A 30 15.12 11.63 0.65
N SER A 31 13.91 11.49 1.19
CA SER A 31 12.80 12.42 1.04
C SER A 31 12.53 13.20 2.32
N ARG A 32 11.88 14.35 2.17
CA ARG A 32 11.37 15.12 3.30
C ARG A 32 10.11 14.45 3.86
N PRO A 33 9.94 14.36 5.19
CA PRO A 33 8.77 13.73 5.80
C PRO A 33 7.43 14.27 5.29
N GLU A 34 7.34 15.56 4.97
CA GLU A 34 6.10 16.21 4.55
C GLU A 34 5.65 15.82 3.13
N GLU A 35 6.56 15.23 2.34
CA GLU A 35 6.29 14.77 0.97
C GLU A 35 5.95 13.28 0.91
N LEU A 36 6.17 12.54 2.01
CA LEU A 36 5.97 11.11 2.06
C LEU A 36 4.48 10.78 2.16
N VAL A 37 4.03 9.87 1.30
CA VAL A 37 2.72 9.23 1.41
C VAL A 37 2.79 7.87 2.07
N ALA A 38 3.96 7.21 1.97
CA ALA A 38 4.25 5.95 2.64
C ALA A 38 5.76 5.68 2.63
N ILE A 39 6.16 4.70 3.44
CA ILE A 39 7.50 4.12 3.46
C ILE A 39 7.38 2.62 3.23
N VAL A 40 8.28 2.06 2.43
CA VAL A 40 8.42 0.62 2.23
C VAL A 40 9.79 0.22 2.75
N SER A 41 9.86 -0.60 3.80
CA SER A 41 11.13 -0.88 4.45
C SER A 41 11.17 -2.19 5.23
N ASP A 42 12.39 -2.70 5.44
CA ASP A 42 12.72 -3.79 6.36
C ASP A 42 12.87 -3.33 7.82
N ARG A 43 12.66 -2.03 8.10
CA ARG A 43 12.66 -1.43 9.44
C ARG A 43 11.53 -0.42 9.61
N ARG A 44 11.25 -0.07 10.87
CA ARG A 44 10.24 0.95 11.22
C ARG A 44 10.87 2.31 11.47
N PHE A 45 10.13 3.36 11.11
CA PHE A 45 10.47 4.77 11.31
C PHE A 45 9.48 5.44 12.25
N ASP A 46 9.90 6.45 13.00
CA ASP A 46 9.01 7.29 13.80
C ASP A 46 8.45 8.42 12.92
N LEU A 47 7.57 8.05 11.99
CA LEU A 47 6.93 8.97 11.06
C LEU A 47 5.42 8.70 10.96
N PRO A 48 4.59 9.75 10.83
CA PRO A 48 3.14 9.64 10.81
C PRO A 48 2.60 9.26 9.42
N VAL A 49 3.28 8.37 8.70
CA VAL A 49 2.87 7.89 7.37
C VAL A 49 2.76 6.36 7.38
N PRO A 50 1.89 5.74 6.57
CA PRO A 50 1.82 4.30 6.40
C PRO A 50 3.19 3.68 6.09
N GLN A 51 3.47 2.53 6.72
CA GLN A 51 4.73 1.80 6.53
C GLN A 51 4.46 0.34 6.19
N PHE A 52 4.99 -0.09 5.06
CA PHE A 52 4.83 -1.42 4.48
C PHE A 52 6.15 -2.19 4.52
N ASP A 53 6.06 -3.50 4.61
CA ASP A 53 7.24 -4.36 4.47
C ASP A 53 7.64 -4.44 2.98
N LEU A 54 8.90 -4.79 2.68
CA LEU A 54 9.43 -4.82 1.29
C LEU A 54 8.61 -5.73 0.35
N ASP A 55 7.97 -6.76 0.89
CA ASP A 55 7.18 -7.74 0.13
C ASP A 55 5.66 -7.44 0.14
N ASP A 56 5.22 -6.39 0.83
CA ASP A 56 3.80 -6.01 0.91
C ASP A 56 3.37 -5.14 -0.29
N VAL A 57 3.43 -5.75 -1.47
CA VAL A 57 3.02 -5.12 -2.73
C VAL A 57 1.52 -4.84 -2.75
N GLY A 58 0.71 -5.72 -2.15
CA GLY A 58 -0.74 -5.60 -2.10
C GLY A 58 -1.18 -4.37 -1.30
N GLY A 59 -0.72 -4.26 -0.06
CA GLY A 59 -1.07 -3.11 0.80
C GLY A 59 -0.60 -1.78 0.22
N LEU A 60 0.57 -1.76 -0.45
CA LEU A 60 1.06 -0.57 -1.13
C LEU A 60 0.19 -0.18 -2.33
N ALA A 61 -0.23 -1.16 -3.14
CA ALA A 61 -1.10 -0.93 -4.29
C ALA A 61 -2.47 -0.39 -3.84
N ASP A 62 -3.07 -1.00 -2.82
CA ASP A 62 -4.34 -0.56 -2.24
C ASP A 62 -4.25 0.91 -1.80
N LEU A 63 -3.18 1.30 -1.11
CA LEU A 63 -2.95 2.70 -0.74
C LEU A 63 -2.88 3.64 -1.96
N ILE A 64 -2.18 3.24 -3.02
CA ILE A 64 -2.05 4.05 -4.24
C ILE A 64 -3.43 4.23 -4.89
N GLU A 65 -4.21 3.16 -5.00
CA GLU A 65 -5.55 3.19 -5.57
C GLU A 65 -6.48 4.09 -4.76
N GLU A 66 -6.54 3.90 -3.44
CA GLU A 66 -7.38 4.69 -2.53
C GLU A 66 -7.03 6.18 -2.58
N ARG A 67 -5.75 6.52 -2.68
CA ARG A 67 -5.29 7.91 -2.52
C ARG A 67 -5.28 8.70 -3.82
N PHE A 68 -5.12 8.04 -4.98
CA PHE A 68 -4.93 8.72 -6.26
C PHE A 68 -5.89 8.29 -7.36
N LEU A 69 -6.57 7.15 -7.23
CA LEU A 69 -7.47 6.61 -8.26
C LEU A 69 -8.94 6.52 -7.80
N ALA A 70 -9.21 6.68 -6.50
CA ALA A 70 -10.57 6.73 -5.99
C ALA A 70 -11.34 7.92 -6.57
N SER A 71 -12.28 7.62 -7.47
CA SER A 71 -13.28 8.60 -7.91
C SER A 71 -14.23 8.94 -6.75
N PRO A 72 -14.70 10.19 -6.60
CA PRO A 72 -15.64 10.59 -5.55
C PRO A 72 -17.08 10.04 -5.76
N GLY A 73 -17.22 8.75 -6.05
CA GLY A 73 -18.51 8.10 -6.30
C GLY A 73 -18.54 6.56 -6.28
N THR A 74 -17.40 5.88 -6.13
CA THR A 74 -17.40 4.41 -6.09
C THR A 74 -17.47 3.91 -4.65
N SER A 75 -18.69 3.71 -4.16
CA SER A 75 -18.93 2.97 -2.91
C SER A 75 -18.40 1.53 -3.08
N PRO A 76 -17.62 0.99 -2.13
CA PRO A 76 -17.10 -0.37 -2.25
C PRO A 76 -18.28 -1.34 -2.31
N ARG A 77 -18.37 -2.11 -3.41
CA ARG A 77 -19.35 -3.18 -3.52
C ARG A 77 -19.06 -4.17 -2.41
N SER A 78 -20.04 -4.33 -1.52
CA SER A 78 -20.12 -5.35 -0.48
C SER A 78 -19.54 -6.67 -0.97
N ALA A 79 -18.42 -7.10 -0.36
CA ALA A 79 -17.98 -8.48 -0.44
C ALA A 79 -19.06 -9.33 0.23
N SER A 80 -19.91 -9.96 -0.60
CA SER A 80 -20.89 -10.94 -0.15
C SER A 80 -20.15 -12.08 0.54
N ALA A 81 -20.46 -12.29 1.82
CA ALA A 81 -20.01 -13.43 2.58
C ALA A 81 -20.32 -14.73 1.82
N ALA A 82 -19.28 -15.48 1.46
CA ALA A 82 -19.41 -16.89 1.15
C ALA A 82 -19.78 -17.61 2.45
N SER A 83 -21.08 -17.74 2.70
CA SER A 83 -21.61 -18.72 3.63
C SER A 83 -21.40 -20.09 2.99
N GLY A 84 -20.34 -20.77 3.42
CA GLY A 84 -20.18 -22.19 3.14
C GLY A 84 -21.21 -22.97 3.94
N ASP A 85 -22.17 -23.58 3.24
CA ASP A 85 -23.07 -24.58 3.78
C ASP A 85 -22.29 -25.78 4.34
N PRO A 86 -22.52 -26.22 5.59
CA PRO A 86 -22.09 -27.52 6.05
C PRO A 86 -23.17 -28.55 5.69
N SER A 87 -23.09 -29.09 4.48
CA SER A 87 -23.86 -30.28 4.09
C SER A 87 -22.93 -31.49 4.04
N GLY A 88 -23.16 -32.44 4.93
CA GLY A 88 -22.44 -33.71 4.95
C GLY A 88 -22.56 -34.45 6.27
N SER A 89 -23.79 -34.78 6.66
CA SER A 89 -24.02 -35.89 7.58
C SER A 89 -23.61 -37.17 6.88
N ASP A 90 -22.71 -37.96 7.47
CA ASP A 90 -22.52 -39.35 7.07
C ASP A 90 -22.66 -40.23 8.32
N PRO A 91 -23.72 -41.05 8.45
CA PRO A 91 -23.85 -42.03 9.50
C PRO A 91 -23.31 -43.40 9.07
N ALA A 92 -22.62 -44.07 10.00
CA ALA A 92 -22.39 -45.51 10.10
C ALA A 92 -21.50 -46.20 9.03
N GLU A 93 -20.27 -46.55 9.41
CA GLU A 93 -19.89 -47.88 9.95
C GLU A 93 -18.67 -47.77 10.88
#